data_AF-A0A2N1MRR9-F1
#
_entry.id   AF-A0A2N1MRR9-F1
#
_cell.length_a   1.000
_cell.length_b   1.000
_cell.length_c   1.000
_cell.angle_alpha   90.00
_cell.angle_beta   90.00
_cell.angle_gamma   90.00
#
_symmetry.space_group_name_H-M   'P 1'
#
loop_
_entity.id
_entity.type
_entity.pdbx_description
1 polymer ?
#
loop_
_entity_poly.entity_id
_entity_poly.type
_entity_poly.pdbx_seq_one_letter_code
_entity_poly.pdbx_strand_id
1 'polypeptide(L)'
;MERSLEWISLFRSEMILLNVIILHIQDEAKIKEIYNYLENSKIYMALPLLNYQRPLLNYISFCKHLNLGSIMNITKNIDDLSERLIVKDEIFKLFINKNVNITHLYIPRKFNYQIHLIPEAKICLSKIKFLSCYASINNNILTGLSECKSIRELELFIVSSKNNYEIIKLIKAQKKLVNVYFRRYTYWEPQDEPPFC
;
A
#
# COMPACT_ATOMS: atom_id res chain seq x y z
N MET A 1 6.64 3.73 26.65
CA MET A 1 5.44 4.56 26.87
C MET A 1 5.36 5.71 25.87
N GLU A 2 6.45 6.40 25.52
CA GLU A 2 6.47 7.38 24.42
C GLU A 2 6.24 6.77 23.03
N ARG A 3 6.90 5.66 22.70
CA ARG A 3 6.75 4.99 21.38
C ARG A 3 5.36 4.42 21.11
N SER A 4 4.61 4.04 22.15
CA SER A 4 3.21 3.64 22.01
C SER A 4 2.32 4.83 21.64
N LEU A 5 2.66 6.04 22.11
CA LEU A 5 1.94 7.27 21.77
C LEU A 5 2.25 7.72 20.34
N GLU A 6 3.50 7.59 19.89
CA GLU A 6 3.91 7.86 18.49
C GLU A 6 3.20 6.93 17.50
N TRP A 7 3.16 5.62 17.78
CA TRP A 7 2.42 4.66 16.96
C TRP A 7 0.92 4.94 16.91
N ILE A 8 0.31 5.30 18.04
CA ILE A 8 -1.11 5.70 18.10
C ILE A 8 -1.34 6.98 17.29
N SER A 9 -0.43 7.95 17.36
CA SER A 9 -0.51 9.21 16.61
C SER A 9 -0.38 9.00 15.10
N LEU A 10 0.62 8.22 14.65
CA LEU A 10 0.81 7.85 13.25
C LEU A 10 -0.41 7.12 12.71
N PHE A 11 -0.87 6.09 13.43
CA PHE A 11 -2.06 5.33 13.06
C PHE A 11 -3.31 6.23 12.93
N ARG A 12 -3.50 7.20 13.85
CA ARG A 12 -4.59 8.17 13.78
C ARG A 12 -4.50 9.07 12.55
N SER A 13 -3.31 9.52 12.18
CA SER A 13 -3.11 10.36 10.99
C SER A 13 -3.40 9.62 9.68
N GLU A 14 -2.96 8.35 9.57
CA GLU A 14 -3.25 7.50 8.41
C GLU A 14 -4.75 7.24 8.25
N MET A 15 -5.49 7.08 9.36
CA MET A 15 -6.95 6.93 9.34
C MET A 15 -7.67 8.18 8.84
N ILE A 16 -7.23 9.38 9.24
CA ILE A 16 -7.80 10.64 8.74
C ILE A 16 -7.57 10.76 7.23
N LEU A 17 -6.34 10.47 6.78
CA LEU A 17 -6.01 10.50 5.37
C LEU A 17 -6.84 9.48 4.58
N LEU A 18 -7.02 8.25 5.11
CA LEU A 18 -7.84 7.23 4.48
C LEU A 18 -9.29 7.69 4.31
N ASN A 19 -9.89 8.34 5.30
CA ASN A 19 -11.25 8.87 5.19
C ASN A 19 -11.36 9.89 4.05
N VAL A 20 -10.40 10.80 3.93
CA VAL A 20 -10.34 11.76 2.81
C VAL A 20 -10.22 11.03 1.48
N ILE A 21 -9.41 9.96 1.43
CA ILE A 21 -9.21 9.17 0.20
C ILE A 21 -10.46 8.40 -0.21
N ILE A 22 -11.18 7.76 0.72
CA ILE A 22 -12.41 7.01 0.43
C ILE A 22 -13.46 7.92 -0.21
N LEU A 23 -13.51 9.20 0.16
CA LEU A 23 -14.44 10.18 -0.43
C LEU A 23 -14.16 10.50 -1.91
N HIS A 24 -13.04 10.03 -2.47
CA HIS A 24 -12.77 10.10 -3.91
C HIS A 24 -13.43 8.96 -4.72
N ILE A 25 -14.04 7.97 -4.05
CA ILE A 25 -14.86 6.96 -4.72
C ILE A 25 -16.10 7.65 -5.31
N GLN A 26 -16.42 7.36 -6.57
CA GLN A 26 -17.52 8.05 -7.25
C GLN A 26 -18.90 7.58 -6.75
N ASP A 27 -19.00 6.31 -6.37
CA ASP A 27 -20.22 5.64 -5.93
C ASP A 27 -20.44 5.84 -4.42
N GLU A 28 -21.50 6.56 -4.06
CA GLU A 28 -21.84 6.86 -2.67
C GLU A 28 -22.34 5.63 -1.90
N ALA A 29 -22.93 4.65 -2.58
CA ALA A 29 -23.35 3.41 -1.94
C ALA A 29 -22.12 2.61 -1.51
N LYS A 30 -21.09 2.53 -2.35
CA LYS A 30 -19.81 1.90 -2.01
C LYS A 30 -19.09 2.61 -0.86
N ILE A 31 -19.13 3.95 -0.84
CA ILE A 31 -18.57 4.71 0.29
C ILE A 31 -19.24 4.26 1.60
N LYS A 32 -20.58 4.23 1.64
CA LYS A 32 -21.35 3.81 2.82
C LYS A 32 -21.04 2.37 3.22
N GLU A 33 -20.95 1.46 2.24
CA GLU A 33 -20.61 0.06 2.45
C GLU A 33 -19.23 -0.12 3.09
N ILE A 34 -18.19 0.53 2.53
CA ILE A 34 -16.82 0.49 3.07
C ILE A 34 -16.79 1.03 4.50
N TYR A 35 -17.47 2.14 4.77
CA TYR A 35 -17.52 2.70 6.12
C TYR A 35 -18.21 1.77 7.11
N ASN A 36 -19.29 1.10 6.73
CA ASN A 36 -19.95 0.11 7.57
C ASN A 36 -18.99 -1.04 7.96
N TYR A 37 -18.21 -1.55 7.00
CA TYR A 37 -17.20 -2.59 7.28
C TYR A 37 -16.09 -2.09 8.21
N LEU A 38 -15.64 -0.85 8.03
CA LEU A 38 -14.62 -0.24 8.89
C LEU A 38 -15.16 0.06 10.29
N GLU A 39 -16.40 0.51 10.44
CA GLU A 39 -17.04 0.79 11.74
C GLU A 39 -17.17 -0.49 12.58
N ASN A 40 -17.59 -1.60 11.96
CA ASN A 40 -17.72 -2.90 12.61
C ASN A 40 -16.39 -3.47 13.12
N SER A 41 -15.24 -2.97 12.62
CA SER A 41 -13.89 -3.43 12.99
C SER A 41 -13.39 -2.94 14.36
N LYS A 42 -14.20 -2.17 15.13
CA LYS A 42 -13.91 -1.63 16.48
C LYS A 42 -12.67 -0.72 16.61
N ILE A 43 -11.96 -0.48 15.51
CA ILE A 43 -10.82 0.44 15.43
C ILE A 43 -11.24 1.82 14.94
N TYR A 44 -12.52 1.97 14.62
CA TYR A 44 -13.09 3.21 14.17
C TYR A 44 -13.45 4.10 15.37
N MET A 45 -12.67 5.15 15.61
CA MET A 45 -13.25 6.38 16.16
C MET A 45 -14.11 6.97 15.06
N ALA A 46 -15.42 6.81 15.19
CA ALA A 46 -16.43 7.38 14.31
C ALA A 46 -16.12 8.87 14.06
N LEU A 47 -15.61 9.18 12.87
CA LEU A 47 -15.82 10.49 12.28
C LEU A 47 -17.19 10.41 11.62
N PRO A 48 -18.19 11.21 12.06
CA PRO A 48 -19.54 11.10 11.55
C PRO A 48 -19.57 11.27 10.03
N LEU A 49 -20.12 10.27 9.35
CA LEU A 49 -20.43 10.22 7.91
C LEU A 49 -21.15 11.47 7.38
N LEU A 50 -21.89 12.18 8.24
CA LEU A 50 -22.93 13.10 7.81
C LEU A 50 -22.45 14.46 7.26
N ASN A 51 -21.20 14.87 7.48
CA ASN A 51 -20.77 16.23 7.12
C ASN A 51 -19.61 16.33 6.14
N TYR A 52 -19.06 15.21 5.64
CA TYR A 52 -17.91 15.27 4.74
C TYR A 52 -18.34 15.44 3.29
N GLN A 53 -18.27 16.67 2.79
CA GLN A 53 -18.33 16.98 1.36
C GLN A 53 -17.16 16.33 0.63
N ARG A 54 -17.38 15.92 -0.62
CA ARG A 54 -16.30 15.43 -1.47
C ARG A 54 -15.19 16.49 -1.53
N PRO A 55 -13.93 16.13 -1.30
CA PRO A 55 -12.84 17.09 -1.35
C PRO A 55 -12.76 17.75 -2.72
N LEU A 56 -12.61 19.08 -2.74
CA LEU A 56 -12.47 19.88 -3.97
C LEU A 56 -11.15 19.57 -4.70
N LEU A 57 -10.12 19.15 -3.96
CA LEU A 57 -8.81 18.77 -4.47
C LEU A 57 -8.69 17.25 -4.54
N ASN A 58 -8.08 16.75 -5.60
CA ASN A 58 -7.73 15.34 -5.72
C ASN A 58 -6.47 15.02 -4.89
N TYR A 59 -6.65 14.68 -3.61
CA TYR A 59 -5.54 14.39 -2.70
C TYR A 59 -4.68 13.22 -3.17
N ILE A 60 -5.31 12.22 -3.80
CA ILE A 60 -4.63 11.02 -4.30
C ILE A 60 -3.59 11.40 -5.37
N SER A 61 -3.83 12.46 -6.14
CA SER A 61 -2.89 12.88 -7.19
C SER A 61 -1.56 13.42 -6.66
N PHE A 62 -1.52 13.85 -5.39
CA PHE A 62 -0.30 14.30 -4.72
C PHE A 62 0.51 13.14 -4.11
N CYS A 63 -0.09 11.95 -3.97
CA CYS A 63 0.59 10.76 -3.47
C CYS A 63 1.67 10.31 -4.45
N LYS A 64 2.93 10.41 -4.04
CA LYS A 64 4.09 9.87 -4.78
C LYS A 64 4.60 8.57 -4.18
N HIS A 65 4.34 8.38 -2.88
CA HIS A 65 4.70 7.22 -2.09
C HIS A 65 3.43 6.42 -1.83
N LEU A 66 3.51 5.12 -2.03
CA LEU A 66 2.42 4.20 -1.73
C LEU A 66 2.94 3.09 -0.84
N ASN A 67 2.58 3.12 0.43
CA ASN A 67 2.87 2.04 1.37
C ASN A 67 1.69 1.06 1.48
N LEU A 68 1.84 -0.12 0.88
CA LEU A 68 0.80 -1.15 0.91
C LEU A 68 0.62 -1.78 2.31
N GLY A 69 1.63 -1.67 3.18
CA GLY A 69 1.61 -2.08 4.59
C GLY A 69 0.56 -1.33 5.39
N SER A 70 0.50 0.00 5.23
CA SER A 70 -0.50 0.83 5.90
C SER A 70 -1.93 0.43 5.53
N ILE A 71 -2.24 0.21 4.24
CA ILE A 71 -3.57 -0.28 3.82
C ILE A 71 -3.88 -1.64 4.45
N MET A 72 -2.92 -2.57 4.40
CA MET A 72 -3.09 -3.89 5.03
C MET A 72 -3.37 -3.76 6.52
N ASN A 73 -2.69 -2.85 7.21
CA ASN A 73 -2.84 -2.64 8.64
C ASN A 73 -4.18 -2.01 9.01
N ILE A 74 -4.68 -1.08 8.20
CA ILE A 74 -5.99 -0.46 8.43
C ILE A 74 -7.10 -1.51 8.27
N THR A 75 -7.02 -2.30 7.20
CA THR A 75 -8.03 -3.33 6.87
C THR A 75 -7.90 -4.63 7.67
N LYS A 76 -6.83 -4.82 8.46
CA LYS A 76 -6.55 -6.09 9.16
C LYS A 76 -7.62 -6.50 10.16
N ASN A 77 -8.43 -5.55 10.64
CA ASN A 77 -9.40 -5.73 11.71
C ASN A 77 -10.84 -5.92 11.20
N ILE A 78 -11.06 -5.82 9.89
CA ILE A 78 -12.33 -6.23 9.29
C ILE A 78 -12.36 -7.76 9.36
N ASP A 79 -13.18 -8.32 10.24
CA ASP A 79 -13.18 -9.75 10.55
C ASP A 79 -13.54 -10.61 9.34
N ASP A 80 -14.57 -10.21 8.58
CA ASP A 80 -14.97 -10.92 7.38
C ASP A 80 -13.93 -10.74 6.25
N LEU A 81 -13.52 -11.86 5.66
CA LEU A 81 -12.49 -11.86 4.61
C LEU A 81 -13.00 -11.22 3.32
N SER A 82 -14.27 -11.42 2.97
CA SER A 82 -14.86 -10.88 1.74
C SER A 82 -15.00 -9.36 1.83
N GLU A 83 -15.51 -8.85 2.97
CA GLU A 83 -15.60 -7.41 3.25
C GLU A 83 -14.21 -6.77 3.21
N ARG A 84 -13.22 -7.42 3.84
CA ARG A 84 -11.83 -6.95 3.84
C ARG A 84 -11.26 -6.86 2.42
N LEU A 85 -11.58 -7.82 1.55
CA LEU A 85 -11.15 -7.80 0.16
C LEU A 85 -11.84 -6.70 -0.63
N ILE A 86 -13.14 -6.49 -0.44
CA ILE A 86 -13.90 -5.40 -1.07
C ILE A 86 -13.29 -4.04 -0.72
N VAL A 87 -13.02 -3.78 0.57
CA VAL A 87 -12.40 -2.52 1.02
C VAL A 87 -11.03 -2.32 0.39
N LYS A 88 -10.20 -3.37 0.35
CA LYS A 88 -8.87 -3.32 -0.30
C LYS A 88 -8.98 -3.03 -1.79
N ASP A 89 -9.88 -3.71 -2.50
CA ASP A 89 -10.11 -3.51 -3.93
C ASP A 89 -10.42 -2.05 -4.26
N GLU A 90 -11.37 -1.46 -3.54
CA GLU A 90 -11.78 -0.09 -3.78
C GLU A 90 -10.66 0.92 -3.43
N ILE A 91 -9.94 0.71 -2.32
CA ILE A 91 -8.80 1.57 -1.97
C ILE A 91 -7.68 1.43 -3.03
N PHE A 92 -7.30 0.21 -3.44
CA PHE A 92 -6.22 0.04 -4.40
C PHE A 92 -6.56 0.62 -5.78
N LYS A 93 -7.82 0.54 -6.24
CA LYS A 93 -8.25 1.16 -7.50
C LYS A 93 -8.09 2.69 -7.51
N LEU A 94 -8.16 3.34 -6.35
CA LEU A 94 -7.93 4.79 -6.25
C LEU A 94 -6.47 5.14 -6.56
N PHE A 95 -5.52 4.39 -6.01
CA PHE A 95 -4.08 4.65 -6.17
C PHE A 95 -3.48 4.08 -7.45
N ILE A 96 -3.91 2.87 -7.83
CA ILE A 96 -3.45 2.17 -9.02
C ILE A 96 -4.30 2.64 -10.21
N ASN A 97 -4.19 3.93 -10.49
CA ASN A 97 -4.94 4.64 -11.51
C ASN A 97 -3.96 5.39 -12.43
N LYS A 98 -4.28 5.50 -13.73
CA LYS A 98 -3.47 6.24 -14.72
C LYS A 98 -3.19 7.70 -14.33
N ASN A 99 -4.11 8.33 -13.59
CA ASN A 99 -4.07 9.73 -13.16
C ASN A 99 -3.17 9.96 -11.95
N VAL A 100 -2.74 8.89 -11.27
CA VAL A 100 -1.87 8.97 -10.09
C VAL A 100 -0.43 8.71 -10.52
N ASN A 101 0.50 9.42 -9.89
CA ASN A 101 1.93 9.33 -10.21
C ASN A 101 2.70 8.72 -9.03
N ILE A 102 2.37 7.47 -8.68
CA ILE A 102 3.16 6.72 -7.73
C ILE A 102 4.55 6.48 -8.31
N THR A 103 5.57 6.86 -7.55
CA THR A 103 6.98 6.71 -7.93
C THR A 103 7.74 5.86 -6.91
N HIS A 104 7.24 5.76 -5.68
CA HIS A 104 7.82 4.97 -4.61
C HIS A 104 6.79 3.96 -4.12
N LEU A 105 7.13 2.67 -4.17
CA LEU A 105 6.25 1.58 -3.75
C LEU A 105 6.90 0.80 -2.62
N TYR A 106 6.17 0.64 -1.52
CA TYR A 106 6.59 -0.15 -0.36
C TYR A 106 5.66 -1.35 -0.20
N ILE A 107 6.24 -2.55 -0.28
CA ILE A 107 5.51 -3.82 -0.24
C ILE A 107 5.87 -4.58 1.04
N PRO A 108 4.91 -4.80 1.95
CA PRO A 108 5.17 -5.48 3.21
C PRO A 108 5.40 -6.98 3.00
N ARG A 109 6.05 -7.63 3.96
CA ARG A 109 6.47 -9.04 3.88
C ARG A 109 5.36 -10.03 3.51
N LYS A 110 4.16 -9.83 4.05
CA LYS A 110 2.99 -10.73 3.88
C LYS A 110 1.98 -10.21 2.86
N PHE A 111 2.40 -9.34 1.93
CA PHE A 111 1.54 -8.89 0.85
C PHE A 111 1.18 -10.06 -0.07
N ASN A 112 -0.11 -10.25 -0.36
CA ASN A 112 -0.62 -11.30 -1.24
C ASN A 112 -1.68 -10.80 -2.23
N TYR A 113 -1.87 -9.48 -2.32
CA TYR A 113 -2.86 -8.88 -3.19
C TYR A 113 -2.27 -8.62 -4.58
N GLN A 114 -2.98 -9.02 -5.63
CA GLN A 114 -2.49 -9.00 -7.00
C GLN A 114 -2.76 -7.64 -7.68
N ILE A 115 -2.13 -6.57 -7.19
CA ILE A 115 -2.33 -5.20 -7.72
C ILE A 115 -2.08 -5.08 -9.23
N HIS A 116 -1.27 -5.97 -9.79
CA HIS A 116 -0.94 -6.00 -11.22
C HIS A 116 -2.14 -6.41 -12.11
N LEU A 117 -3.20 -6.99 -11.53
CA LEU A 117 -4.43 -7.34 -12.24
C LEU A 117 -5.42 -6.17 -12.34
N ILE A 118 -5.16 -5.05 -11.65
CA ILE A 118 -5.99 -3.84 -11.80
C ILE A 118 -5.78 -3.30 -13.23
N PRO A 119 -6.84 -2.93 -13.98
CA PRO A 119 -6.73 -2.60 -15.41
C PRO A 119 -5.67 -1.56 -15.76
N GLU A 120 -5.48 -0.54 -14.91
CA GLU A 120 -4.51 0.55 -15.09
C GLU A 120 -3.15 0.29 -14.44
N ALA A 121 -2.96 -0.87 -13.79
CA ALA A 121 -1.76 -1.17 -13.02
C ALA A 121 -0.50 -1.07 -13.86
N LYS A 122 -0.52 -1.60 -15.08
CA LYS A 122 0.66 -1.56 -15.97
C LYS A 122 1.18 -0.14 -16.18
N ILE A 123 0.29 0.83 -16.38
CA ILE A 123 0.66 2.25 -16.57
C ILE A 123 1.21 2.82 -15.27
N CYS A 124 0.51 2.60 -14.15
CA CYS A 124 0.95 3.10 -12.84
C CYS A 124 2.30 2.51 -12.43
N LEU A 125 2.44 1.18 -12.48
CA LEU A 125 3.64 0.44 -12.13
C LEU A 125 4.84 0.79 -13.02
N SER A 126 4.62 1.15 -14.30
CA SER A 126 5.70 1.61 -15.18
C SER A 126 6.36 2.92 -14.74
N LYS A 127 5.75 3.68 -13.81
CA LYS A 127 6.29 4.94 -13.28
C LYS A 127 7.18 4.75 -12.06
N ILE A 128 7.11 3.58 -11.40
CA ILE A 128 7.85 3.28 -10.16
C ILE A 128 9.36 3.43 -10.36
N LYS A 129 9.99 4.27 -9.54
CA LYS A 129 11.43 4.53 -9.50
C LYS A 129 12.09 3.90 -8.30
N PHE A 130 11.38 3.84 -7.18
CA PHE A 130 11.86 3.22 -5.95
C PHE A 130 10.92 2.06 -5.57
N LEU A 131 11.51 0.91 -5.29
CA LEU A 131 10.79 -0.25 -4.78
C LEU A 131 11.44 -0.73 -3.49
N SER A 132 10.65 -0.85 -2.44
CA SER A 132 11.04 -1.50 -1.19
C SER A 132 10.20 -2.76 -0.99
N CYS A 133 10.85 -3.91 -0.86
CA CYS A 133 10.16 -5.18 -0.63
C CYS A 133 11.03 -6.21 0.08
N TYR A 134 10.39 -7.28 0.52
CA TYR A 134 11.08 -8.42 1.11
C TYR A 134 11.53 -9.39 0.02
N ALA A 135 12.73 -9.96 0.17
CA ALA A 135 13.20 -11.01 -0.73
C ALA A 135 12.32 -12.25 -0.69
N SER A 136 11.50 -12.45 0.34
CA SER A 136 10.49 -13.53 0.43
C SER A 136 9.17 -13.21 -0.28
N ILE A 137 9.13 -12.22 -1.18
CA ILE A 137 7.91 -11.80 -1.90
C ILE A 137 7.29 -12.96 -2.69
N ASN A 138 5.95 -12.98 -2.78
CA ASN A 138 5.21 -14.01 -3.52
C ASN A 138 5.45 -13.90 -5.04
N ASN A 139 5.55 -15.05 -5.72
CA ASN A 139 5.73 -15.14 -7.18
C ASN A 139 4.66 -14.38 -7.98
N ASN A 140 3.39 -14.41 -7.58
CA ASN A 140 2.32 -13.71 -8.30
C ASN A 140 2.54 -12.20 -8.30
N ILE A 141 3.00 -11.64 -7.17
CA ILE A 141 3.32 -10.22 -7.08
C ILE A 141 4.59 -9.92 -7.87
N LEU A 142 5.61 -10.78 -7.76
CA LEU A 142 6.87 -10.65 -8.48
C LEU A 142 6.68 -10.62 -10.00
N THR A 143 5.80 -11.47 -10.54
CA THR A 143 5.45 -11.49 -11.97
C THR A 143 4.93 -10.12 -12.40
N GLY A 144 3.99 -9.53 -11.66
CA GLY A 144 3.49 -8.18 -11.95
C GLY A 144 4.58 -7.10 -11.88
N LEU A 145 5.47 -7.18 -10.87
CA LEU A 145 6.58 -6.23 -10.72
C LEU A 145 7.65 -6.38 -11.80
N SER A 146 7.80 -7.55 -12.41
CA SER A 146 8.75 -7.76 -13.49
C SER A 146 8.42 -6.94 -14.75
N GLU A 147 7.17 -6.46 -14.87
CA GLU A 147 6.77 -5.51 -15.90
C GLU A 147 7.26 -4.07 -15.63
N CYS A 148 7.59 -3.74 -14.37
CA CYS A 148 8.26 -2.49 -14.05
C CYS A 148 9.66 -2.53 -14.67
N LYS A 149 9.96 -1.59 -15.58
CA LYS A 149 11.30 -1.46 -16.21
C LYS A 149 11.99 -0.15 -15.86
N SER A 150 11.44 0.56 -14.88
CA SER A 150 11.77 1.94 -14.54
C SER A 150 12.37 2.09 -13.15
N ILE A 151 12.49 0.98 -12.40
CA ILE A 151 13.06 0.96 -11.06
C ILE A 151 14.53 1.38 -11.16
N ARG A 152 14.88 2.40 -10.39
CA ARG A 152 16.23 2.96 -10.25
C ARG A 152 16.84 2.62 -8.90
N GLU A 153 15.99 2.46 -7.88
CA GLU A 153 16.41 2.19 -6.52
C GLU A 153 15.60 1.02 -5.99
N LEU A 154 16.30 0.00 -5.49
CA LEU A 154 15.69 -1.20 -4.96
C LEU A 154 16.19 -1.45 -3.55
N GLU A 155 15.27 -1.49 -2.60
CA GLU A 155 15.52 -1.88 -1.22
C GLU A 155 14.97 -3.29 -0.99
N LEU A 156 15.87 -4.22 -0.63
CA LEU A 156 15.54 -5.61 -0.39
C LEU A 156 15.79 -5.98 1.06
N PHE A 157 14.73 -6.36 1.76
CA PHE A 157 14.80 -6.95 3.08
C PHE A 157 15.05 -8.46 2.95
N ILE A 158 16.25 -8.89 3.34
CA ILE A 158 16.65 -10.29 3.38
C ILE A 158 16.23 -10.89 4.72
N VAL A 159 15.47 -11.98 4.67
CA VAL A 159 15.05 -12.74 5.86
C VAL A 159 15.95 -13.97 6.04
N SER A 160 16.01 -14.51 7.25
CA SER A 160 16.88 -15.66 7.59
C SER A 160 16.52 -16.96 6.86
N SER A 161 15.29 -17.10 6.38
CA SER A 161 14.81 -18.29 5.67
C SER A 161 13.68 -17.93 4.70
N LYS A 162 13.44 -18.79 3.71
CA LYS A 162 12.34 -18.66 2.73
C LYS A 162 12.44 -17.40 1.85
N ASN A 163 13.65 -16.95 1.54
CA ASN A 163 13.85 -15.95 0.48
C ASN A 163 13.46 -16.57 -0.86
N ASN A 164 12.81 -15.76 -1.70
CA ASN A 164 12.45 -16.12 -3.04
C ASN A 164 13.58 -15.73 -4.00
N TYR A 165 14.36 -16.72 -4.45
CA TYR A 165 15.48 -16.51 -5.38
C TYR A 165 15.05 -15.94 -6.74
N GLU A 166 13.77 -16.06 -7.09
CA GLU A 166 13.21 -15.48 -8.31
C GLU A 166 13.28 -13.94 -8.31
N ILE A 167 13.48 -13.28 -7.15
CA ILE A 167 13.73 -11.84 -7.05
C ILE A 167 14.90 -11.40 -7.94
N ILE A 168 15.86 -12.28 -8.22
CA ILE A 168 16.97 -12.04 -9.13
C ILE A 168 16.46 -11.71 -10.54
N LYS A 169 15.34 -12.28 -10.99
CA LYS A 169 14.72 -11.97 -12.29
C LYS A 169 14.24 -10.53 -12.34
N LEU A 170 13.64 -10.02 -11.25
CA LEU A 170 13.24 -8.62 -11.15
C LEU A 170 14.46 -7.70 -11.29
N ILE A 171 15.54 -7.97 -10.55
CA ILE A 171 16.80 -7.21 -10.61
C ILE A 171 17.35 -7.19 -12.04
N LYS A 172 17.46 -8.37 -12.68
CA LYS A 172 17.96 -8.51 -14.06
C LYS A 172 17.10 -7.77 -15.09
N ALA A 173 15.81 -7.62 -14.85
CA ALA A 173 14.91 -6.89 -15.74
C ALA A 173 15.09 -5.36 -15.68
N GLN A 174 15.69 -4.83 -14.61
CA GLN A 174 15.84 -3.38 -14.40
C GLN A 174 17.09 -2.82 -15.08
N LYS A 175 16.96 -2.37 -16.33
CA LYS A 175 18.08 -1.75 -17.09
C LYS A 175 18.54 -0.39 -16.54
N LYS A 176 17.72 0.27 -15.69
CA LYS A 176 17.98 1.61 -15.14
C LYS A 176 18.29 1.58 -13.64
N LEU A 177 18.54 0.40 -13.07
CA LEU A 177 18.85 0.24 -11.66
C LEU A 177 20.20 0.90 -11.35
N VAL A 178 20.20 1.81 -10.38
CA VAL A 178 21.38 2.58 -9.94
C VAL A 178 21.83 2.08 -8.57
N ASN A 179 20.89 1.96 -7.62
CA ASN A 179 21.19 1.57 -6.25
C ASN A 179 20.41 0.32 -5.85
N VAL A 180 21.09 -0.59 -5.15
CA VAL A 180 20.46 -1.74 -4.49
C VAL A 180 20.89 -1.73 -3.03
N TYR A 181 19.92 -1.61 -2.14
CA TYR A 181 20.13 -1.62 -0.69
C TYR A 181 19.70 -2.98 -0.14
N PHE A 182 20.62 -3.70 0.49
CA PHE A 182 20.30 -4.93 1.20
C PHE A 182 20.14 -4.61 2.69
N ARG A 183 18.95 -4.84 3.22
CA ARG A 183 18.68 -4.73 4.65
C ARG A 183 18.48 -6.10 5.25
N ARG A 184 19.05 -6.34 6.43
CA ARG A 184 18.80 -7.55 7.19
C ARG A 184 17.55 -7.33 8.02
N TYR A 185 16.51 -8.13 7.82
CA TYR A 185 15.35 -8.07 8.70
C TYR A 185 15.72 -8.66 10.06
N THR A 186 15.62 -7.84 11.11
CA THR A 186 15.68 -8.31 12.50
C THR A 186 14.32 -8.10 13.15
N TYR A 187 13.87 -9.05 13.99
CA TYR A 187 12.55 -9.01 14.64
C TYR A 187 12.36 -7.82 15.60
N TRP A 188 13.41 -7.03 15.83
CA TRP A 188 13.51 -6.02 16.87
C TRP A 188 13.67 -4.59 16.33
N GLU A 189 13.82 -4.43 15.01
CA GLU A 189 13.84 -3.11 14.41
C GLU A 189 12.41 -2.56 14.29
N PRO A 190 12.12 -1.42 14.95
CA PRO A 190 10.92 -0.66 14.63
C PRO A 190 10.94 -0.43 13.13
N GLN A 191 9.88 -0.89 12.46
CA GLN A 191 9.70 -0.55 11.07
C GLN A 191 9.26 0.92 11.09
N ASP A 192 10.20 1.85 10.86
CA ASP A 192 9.88 3.20 10.43
C ASP A 192 9.31 3.09 9.01
N GLU A 193 8.15 2.43 8.88
CA GLU A 193 7.46 2.33 7.61
C GLU A 193 6.99 3.74 7.26
N PRO A 194 7.31 4.23 6.06
CA PRO A 194 6.84 5.54 5.65
C PRO A 194 5.30 5.56 5.67
N PRO A 195 4.70 6.74 5.90
CA PRO A 195 3.25 6.85 5.90
C PRO A 195 2.67 6.36 4.57
N PHE A 196 1.40 5.98 4.62
CA PHE A 196 0.65 5.46 3.48
C PHE A 196 0.83 6.27 2.18
N CYS A 197 0.72 7.58 2.30
CA CYS A 197 0.92 8.67 1.34
C CYS A 197 1.20 9.94 2.19
#